data_AF-A0AAU5Q669-F1
#
_entry.id   AF-A0AAU5Q669-F1
#
_cell.length_a   1.000
_cell.length_b   1.000
_cell.length_c   1.000
_cell.angle_alpha   90.00
_cell.angle_beta   90.00
_cell.angle_gamma   90.00
#
_symmetry.space_group_name_H-M   'P 1'
#
loop_
_entity.id
_entity.type
_entity.pdbx_description
1 polymer ?
#
loop_
_entity_poly.entity_id
_entity_poly.type
_entity_poly.pdbx_seq_one_letter_code
_entity_poly.pdbx_strand_id
1 'polypeptide(L)'
;MSWKKQAATLASAFILAGAGILVSGPPAAAASNCPSNSLCFYDSINFGGDRIATGSLYACRYMTDFSSFGHVRSYDNNLNVDGMLWRWDGNGDYEEYRGFPAGGSSSNLGSGIYGAGQMDQFCTGGRAATN
;
A
#
# COMPACT_ATOMS: atom_id res chain seq x y z
N MET A 1 76.46 -27.41 17.52
CA MET A 1 75.26 -26.62 17.88
C MET A 1 74.79 -25.94 16.61
N SER A 2 73.65 -26.38 16.04
CA SER A 2 72.35 -25.65 16.08
C SER A 2 72.28 -24.59 14.96
N TRP A 3 71.23 -24.38 14.17
CA TRP A 3 70.03 -25.12 13.73
C TRP A 3 69.38 -24.20 12.67
N LYS A 4 68.83 -24.81 11.61
CA LYS A 4 67.54 -24.49 10.93
C LYS A 4 67.21 -23.06 10.45
N LYS A 5 66.94 -23.00 9.15
CA LYS A 5 66.21 -21.96 8.39
C LYS A 5 64.79 -21.73 8.95
N GLN A 6 64.35 -20.49 9.13
CA GLN A 6 62.94 -20.05 9.21
C GLN A 6 62.88 -18.58 8.73
N ALA A 7 62.46 -18.27 7.49
CA ALA A 7 61.07 -18.02 7.08
C ALA A 7 60.32 -17.08 8.04
N ALA A 8 60.32 -15.77 7.74
CA ALA A 8 59.40 -14.80 8.33
C ALA A 8 58.55 -14.18 7.21
N THR A 9 57.30 -14.60 7.20
CA THR A 9 56.25 -14.36 6.21
C THR A 9 55.84 -12.89 6.19
N LEU A 10 55.88 -12.28 5.00
CA LEU A 10 55.15 -11.05 4.68
C LEU A 10 53.63 -11.34 4.73
N ALA A 11 52.91 -10.72 5.65
CA ALA A 11 51.46 -10.69 5.62
C ALA A 11 50.95 -9.33 6.13
N SER A 12 51.01 -8.33 5.25
CA SER A 12 50.27 -7.09 5.44
C SER A 12 48.78 -7.38 5.27
N ALA A 13 48.07 -7.52 6.38
CA ALA A 13 46.62 -7.65 6.38
C ALA A 13 45.99 -6.30 5.97
N PHE A 14 45.54 -6.20 4.73
CA PHE A 14 44.62 -5.16 4.31
C PHE A 14 43.26 -5.44 4.95
N ILE A 15 42.93 -4.69 6.00
CA ILE A 15 41.57 -4.64 6.56
C ILE A 15 40.73 -3.81 5.58
N LEU A 16 40.04 -4.47 4.64
CA LEU A 16 38.90 -3.86 3.98
C LEU A 16 37.72 -3.92 4.95
N ALA A 17 37.53 -2.84 5.70
CA ALA A 17 36.25 -2.52 6.32
C ALA A 17 35.26 -2.13 5.20
N GLY A 18 34.80 -3.13 4.44
CA GLY A 18 33.65 -2.99 3.57
C GLY A 18 32.40 -3.05 4.43
N ALA A 19 31.96 -1.91 4.95
CA ALA A 19 30.59 -1.74 5.41
C ALA A 19 29.68 -1.95 4.19
N GLY A 20 29.31 -3.20 3.95
CA GLY A 20 28.31 -3.56 2.96
C GLY A 20 27.02 -2.89 3.38
N ILE A 21 26.68 -1.79 2.72
CA ILE A 21 25.36 -1.18 2.77
C ILE A 21 24.41 -2.30 2.38
N LEU A 22 23.66 -2.83 3.34
CA LEU A 22 22.49 -3.65 3.05
C LEU A 22 21.56 -2.73 2.27
N VAL A 23 21.63 -2.78 0.95
CA VAL A 23 20.60 -2.25 0.07
C VAL A 23 19.37 -3.11 0.38
N SER A 24 18.59 -2.67 1.36
CA SER A 24 17.21 -3.08 1.49
C SER A 24 16.53 -2.55 0.23
N GLY A 25 16.50 -3.38 -0.83
CA GLY A 25 15.56 -3.18 -1.90
C GLY A 25 14.17 -3.01 -1.27
N PRO A 26 13.32 -2.11 -1.78
CA PRO A 26 11.97 -1.98 -1.26
C PRO A 26 11.35 -3.39 -1.17
N PRO A 27 10.68 -3.73 -0.05
CA PRO A 27 10.11 -5.06 0.12
C PRO A 27 9.33 -5.39 -1.14
N ALA A 28 9.55 -6.57 -1.72
CA ALA A 28 8.84 -7.03 -2.89
C ALA A 28 7.34 -6.95 -2.59
N ALA A 29 6.72 -5.83 -2.98
CA ALA A 29 5.30 -5.63 -2.87
C ALA A 29 4.68 -6.75 -3.70
N ALA A 30 3.82 -7.55 -3.09
CA ALA A 30 3.01 -8.50 -3.86
C ALA A 30 2.43 -7.71 -5.05
N ALA A 31 2.70 -8.17 -6.26
CA ALA A 31 2.26 -7.45 -7.44
C ALA A 31 0.73 -7.37 -7.37
N SER A 32 0.22 -6.15 -7.20
CA SER A 32 -1.21 -5.90 -7.27
C SER A 32 -1.69 -6.37 -8.65
N ASN A 33 -2.78 -7.14 -8.67
CA ASN A 33 -3.44 -7.53 -9.91
C ASN A 33 -4.45 -6.47 -10.38
N CYS A 34 -4.29 -5.23 -9.93
CA CYS A 34 -5.18 -4.13 -10.28
C CYS A 34 -4.99 -3.77 -11.76
N PRO A 35 -6.08 -3.72 -12.56
CA PRO A 35 -5.98 -3.32 -13.95
C PRO A 35 -5.39 -1.91 -14.08
N SER A 36 -4.72 -1.66 -15.21
CA SER A 36 -4.31 -0.31 -15.58
C SER A 36 -5.52 0.62 -15.61
N ASN A 37 -5.34 1.88 -15.18
CA ASN A 37 -6.39 2.89 -15.18
C ASN A 37 -7.62 2.48 -14.32
N SER A 38 -7.34 1.85 -13.18
CA SER A 38 -8.34 1.46 -12.18
C SER A 38 -7.83 1.75 -10.76
N LEU A 39 -8.76 2.05 -9.85
CA LEU A 39 -8.54 2.04 -8.41
C LEU A 39 -9.06 0.72 -7.86
N CYS A 40 -8.21 -0.01 -7.15
CA CYS A 40 -8.54 -1.27 -6.51
C CYS A 40 -8.41 -1.18 -5.00
N PHE A 41 -9.43 -1.69 -4.31
CA PHE A 41 -9.43 -1.92 -2.87
C PHE A 41 -9.41 -3.41 -2.59
N TYR A 42 -8.66 -3.77 -1.56
CA TYR A 42 -8.48 -5.16 -1.13
C TYR A 42 -8.85 -5.27 0.35
N ASP A 43 -9.53 -6.34 0.72
CA ASP A 43 -9.95 -6.58 2.11
C ASP A 43 -8.87 -7.25 2.98
N SER A 44 -7.74 -7.60 2.37
CA SER A 44 -6.55 -8.09 3.06
C SER A 44 -5.35 -7.19 2.82
N ILE A 45 -4.29 -7.42 3.59
CA ILE A 45 -2.99 -6.78 3.37
C ILE A 45 -2.30 -7.41 2.14
N ASN A 46 -1.25 -6.76 1.65
CA ASN A 46 -0.46 -7.21 0.51
C ASN A 46 -1.29 -7.49 -0.75
N PHE A 47 -2.34 -6.69 -0.99
CA PHE A 47 -3.20 -6.78 -2.17
C PHE A 47 -3.89 -8.15 -2.33
N GLY A 48 -4.16 -8.84 -1.22
CA GLY A 48 -4.84 -10.13 -1.19
C GLY A 48 -6.33 -10.03 -0.87
N GLY A 49 -6.99 -11.19 -0.86
CA GLY A 49 -8.40 -11.31 -0.48
C GLY A 49 -9.37 -10.85 -1.57
N ASP A 50 -10.56 -10.42 -1.15
CA ASP A 50 -11.59 -9.89 -2.02
C ASP A 50 -11.20 -8.51 -2.55
N ARG A 51 -11.62 -8.22 -3.78
CA ARG A 51 -11.22 -7.00 -4.49
C ARG A 51 -12.42 -6.26 -5.06
N ILE A 52 -12.46 -4.97 -4.78
CA ILE A 52 -13.31 -4.00 -5.49
C ILE A 52 -12.41 -3.26 -6.47
N ALA A 53 -12.86 -3.09 -7.72
CA ALA A 53 -12.15 -2.30 -8.72
C ALA A 53 -13.10 -1.31 -9.39
N THR A 54 -12.62 -0.09 -9.63
CA THR A 54 -13.34 0.94 -10.38
C THR A 54 -12.42 1.63 -11.37
N GLY A 55 -12.90 1.86 -12.59
CA GLY A 55 -12.25 2.72 -13.58
C GLY A 55 -12.85 4.13 -13.62
N SER A 56 -13.75 4.47 -12.69
CA SER A 56 -14.49 5.73 -12.73
C SER A 56 -13.64 6.88 -12.22
N LEU A 57 -13.45 7.92 -13.04
CA LEU A 57 -12.62 9.08 -12.70
C LEU A 57 -13.35 10.15 -11.87
N TYR A 58 -14.68 10.18 -11.91
CA TYR A 58 -15.50 11.22 -11.27
C TYR A 58 -16.82 10.65 -10.73
N ALA A 59 -16.76 9.66 -9.84
CA ALA A 59 -17.94 9.02 -9.28
C ALA A 59 -17.79 8.75 -7.78
N CYS A 60 -18.93 8.65 -7.09
CA CYS A 60 -19.02 8.12 -5.74
C CYS A 60 -19.79 6.80 -5.75
N ARG A 61 -19.38 5.86 -4.90
CA ARG A 61 -20.02 4.55 -4.77
C ARG A 61 -20.05 4.13 -3.31
N TYR A 62 -21.16 3.51 -2.93
CA TYR A 62 -21.33 2.98 -1.58
C TYR A 62 -20.49 1.74 -1.39
N MET A 63 -19.86 1.60 -0.23
CA MET A 63 -19.12 0.39 0.09
C MET A 63 -20.04 -0.81 0.29
N THR A 64 -21.30 -0.57 0.66
CA THR A 64 -22.35 -1.59 0.77
C THR A 64 -22.85 -2.14 -0.56
N ASP A 65 -22.55 -1.49 -1.69
CA ASP A 65 -22.78 -2.08 -3.02
C ASP A 65 -21.99 -3.41 -3.19
N PHE A 66 -20.98 -3.63 -2.34
CA PHE A 66 -20.10 -4.79 -2.34
C PHE A 66 -20.30 -5.60 -1.06
N SER A 67 -21.43 -6.31 -0.97
CA SER A 67 -21.93 -6.95 0.25
C SER A 67 -21.01 -8.01 0.90
N SER A 68 -20.03 -8.58 0.18
CA SER A 68 -19.03 -9.48 0.77
C SER A 68 -17.75 -8.79 1.22
N PHE A 69 -17.55 -7.52 0.86
CA PHE A 69 -16.33 -6.80 1.14
C PHE A 69 -16.33 -6.30 2.58
N GLY A 70 -15.37 -6.77 3.39
CA GLY A 70 -15.33 -6.45 4.81
C GLY A 70 -14.93 -5.00 5.09
N HIS A 71 -13.69 -4.64 4.74
CA HIS A 71 -13.14 -3.29 4.87
C HIS A 71 -11.82 -3.19 4.13
N VAL A 72 -11.46 -2.00 3.66
CA VAL A 72 -10.22 -1.77 2.91
C VAL A 72 -9.01 -1.94 3.83
N ARG A 73 -8.07 -2.81 3.43
CA ARG A 73 -6.83 -3.12 4.15
C ARG A 73 -5.58 -2.84 3.32
N SER A 74 -5.71 -2.92 2.00
CA SER A 74 -4.71 -2.41 1.05
C SER A 74 -5.39 -1.84 -0.19
N TYR A 75 -4.68 -0.99 -0.93
CA TYR A 75 -5.21 -0.37 -2.15
C TYR A 75 -4.11 -0.16 -3.19
N ASP A 76 -4.52 -0.13 -4.45
CA ASP A 76 -3.69 0.28 -5.57
C ASP A 76 -4.48 1.22 -6.47
N ASN A 77 -4.03 2.46 -6.62
CA ASN A 77 -4.67 3.48 -7.42
C ASN A 77 -3.89 3.71 -8.71
N ASN A 78 -4.25 3.01 -9.78
CA ASN A 78 -3.68 3.22 -11.11
C ASN A 78 -4.44 4.29 -11.92
N LEU A 79 -5.34 5.06 -11.29
CA LEU A 79 -5.98 6.21 -11.92
C LEU A 79 -5.07 7.44 -11.88
N ASN A 80 -5.34 8.38 -12.77
CA ASN A 80 -4.72 9.72 -12.77
C ASN A 80 -5.47 10.73 -11.89
N VAL A 81 -6.36 10.26 -11.01
CA VAL A 81 -7.13 11.08 -10.07
C VAL A 81 -7.05 10.50 -8.66
N ASP A 82 -7.16 11.38 -7.67
CA ASP A 82 -7.23 10.97 -6.27
C ASP A 82 -8.58 10.32 -5.98
N GLY A 83 -8.55 9.32 -5.10
CA GLY A 83 -9.71 8.77 -4.41
C GLY A 83 -9.82 9.31 -2.99
N MET A 84 -11.04 9.39 -2.47
CA MET A 84 -11.33 9.70 -1.07
C MET A 84 -12.38 8.74 -0.55
N LEU A 85 -12.09 8.09 0.57
CA LEU A 85 -13.08 7.40 1.37
C LEU A 85 -13.71 8.39 2.34
N TRP A 86 -15.03 8.47 2.27
CA TRP A 86 -15.88 9.26 3.13
C TRP A 86 -16.60 8.33 4.11
N ARG A 87 -16.64 8.73 5.38
CA ARG A 87 -17.39 8.04 6.42
C ARG A 87 -18.66 8.81 6.71
N TRP A 88 -19.77 8.09 6.82
CA TRP A 88 -21.03 8.66 7.29
C TRP A 88 -21.00 8.89 8.80
N ASP A 89 -21.36 10.10 9.23
CA ASP A 89 -21.30 10.50 10.65
C ASP A 89 -22.53 10.04 11.47
N GLY A 90 -23.61 9.61 10.80
CA GLY A 90 -24.87 9.20 11.42
C GLY A 90 -25.94 10.30 11.49
N ASN A 91 -25.60 11.56 11.22
CA ASN A 91 -26.47 12.73 11.44
C ASN A 91 -26.92 13.44 10.16
N GLY A 92 -26.42 13.06 8.99
CA GLY A 92 -26.70 13.82 7.77
C GLY A 92 -25.47 14.07 6.91
N ASP A 93 -24.28 13.92 7.49
CA ASP A 93 -23.05 14.46 6.92
C ASP A 93 -21.98 13.37 6.71
N TYR A 94 -21.01 13.71 5.85
CA TYR A 94 -19.87 12.87 5.52
C TYR A 94 -18.57 13.52 5.97
N GLU A 95 -17.71 12.72 6.60
CA GLU A 95 -16.37 13.13 7.00
C GLU A 95 -15.31 12.49 6.09
N GLU A 96 -14.28 13.24 5.74
CA GLU A 96 -13.11 12.69 5.04
C GLU A 96 -12.42 11.66 5.94
N TYR A 97 -12.35 10.42 5.48
CA TYR A 97 -11.81 9.34 6.30
C TYR A 97 -10.43 8.87 5.83
N ARG A 98 -10.24 8.72 4.52
CA ARG A 98 -8.93 8.33 3.96
C ARG A 98 -8.78 8.68 2.49
N GLY A 99 -7.70 9.39 2.16
CA GLY A 99 -7.29 9.63 0.78
C GLY A 99 -6.52 8.47 0.15
N PHE A 100 -6.66 8.33 -1.17
CA PHE A 100 -5.96 7.38 -2.03
C PHE A 100 -5.35 8.17 -3.20
N PRO A 101 -4.12 8.67 -3.08
CA PRO A 101 -3.50 9.52 -4.09
C PRO A 101 -3.42 8.84 -5.47
N ALA A 102 -3.53 9.63 -6.54
CA ALA A 102 -3.35 9.19 -7.92
C ALA A 102 -1.99 8.51 -8.12
N GLY A 103 -1.98 7.36 -8.80
CA GLY A 103 -0.76 6.54 -8.98
C GLY A 103 -0.19 5.94 -7.69
N GLY A 104 -0.87 6.11 -6.56
CA GLY A 104 -0.40 5.66 -5.25
C GLY A 104 -0.87 4.26 -4.92
N SER A 105 -0.12 3.58 -4.05
CA SER A 105 -0.51 2.27 -3.52
C SER A 105 -0.07 2.13 -2.06
N SER A 106 -0.76 1.25 -1.33
CA SER A 106 -0.32 0.79 -0.02
C SER A 106 -0.73 -0.66 0.19
N SER A 107 0.24 -1.50 0.53
CA SER A 107 0.03 -2.90 0.89
C SER A 107 -0.53 -3.08 2.30
N ASN A 108 -0.58 -2.03 3.13
CA ASN A 108 -1.12 -2.11 4.49
C ASN A 108 -1.56 -0.74 5.00
N LEU A 109 -2.87 -0.58 5.23
CA LEU A 109 -3.47 0.63 5.78
C LEU A 109 -3.49 0.68 7.33
N GLY A 110 -2.91 -0.34 7.99
CA GLY A 110 -2.87 -0.47 9.44
C GLY A 110 -4.14 -1.09 10.01
N SER A 111 -4.35 -0.92 11.32
CA SER A 111 -5.48 -1.50 12.08
C SER A 111 -6.80 -0.74 11.94
N GLY A 112 -6.88 0.27 11.07
CA GLY A 112 -8.11 1.01 10.83
C GLY A 112 -9.14 0.17 10.07
N ILE A 113 -10.42 0.38 10.37
CA ILE A 113 -11.55 -0.24 9.68
C ILE A 113 -12.08 0.76 8.64
N TYR A 114 -11.62 0.63 7.40
CA TYR A 114 -11.92 1.55 6.31
C TYR A 114 -13.06 1.03 5.43
N GLY A 115 -14.17 1.77 5.31
CA GLY A 115 -15.24 1.44 4.37
C GLY A 115 -16.16 0.32 4.86
N ALA A 116 -16.22 0.07 6.17
CA ALA A 116 -17.15 -0.89 6.76
C ALA A 116 -18.50 -0.27 7.15
N GLY A 117 -18.61 1.06 7.15
CA GLY A 117 -19.86 1.75 7.45
C GLY A 117 -20.89 1.49 6.36
N GLN A 118 -22.16 1.32 6.75
CA GLN A 118 -23.23 1.01 5.79
C GLN A 118 -23.43 2.09 4.72
N MET A 119 -23.07 3.33 5.06
CA MET A 119 -23.17 4.47 4.17
C MET A 119 -21.80 5.01 3.75
N ASP A 120 -20.70 4.35 4.12
CA ASP A 120 -19.36 4.79 3.68
C ASP A 120 -19.32 4.80 2.15
N GLN A 121 -18.78 5.88 1.59
CA GLN A 121 -18.65 6.05 0.15
C GLN A 121 -17.19 6.25 -0.21
N PHE A 122 -16.73 5.62 -1.29
CA PHE A 122 -15.50 6.08 -1.92
C PHE A 122 -15.87 6.95 -3.13
N CYS A 123 -15.18 8.06 -3.27
CA CYS A 123 -15.34 9.02 -4.35
C CYS A 123 -14.02 9.22 -5.09
N THR A 124 -14.07 9.47 -6.39
CA THR A 124 -12.90 9.79 -7.22
C THR A 124 -13.01 11.17 -7.85
N GLY A 125 -11.87 11.77 -8.19
CA GLY A 125 -11.81 13.02 -8.95
C GLY A 125 -12.26 14.24 -8.16
N GLY A 126 -11.99 14.28 -6.85
CA GLY A 126 -12.31 15.41 -5.98
C GLY A 126 -13.80 15.57 -5.65
N ARG A 127 -14.63 14.55 -5.90
CA ARG A 127 -16.04 14.58 -5.48
C ARG A 127 -16.18 14.38 -3.98
N ALA A 128 -17.07 15.16 -3.38
CA ALA A 128 -17.57 14.92 -2.04
C ALA A 128 -18.67 13.85 -2.06
N ALA A 129 -18.75 13.05 -0.99
CA ALA A 129 -19.87 12.14 -0.79
C ALA A 129 -21.16 12.91 -0.54
N THR A 130 -22.27 12.37 -1.03
CA THR A 130 -23.60 12.96 -0.91
C THR A 130 -24.61 11.85 -0.63
N ASN A 131 -25.68 12.16 0.10
CA ASN A 131 -26.81 11.23 0.29
C ASN A 131 -27.58 10.97 -1.01
#